data_AF-A0A2U1VPP7-F1
#
_entry.id   AF-A0A2U1VPP7-F1
#
_cell.length_a   1.000
_cell.length_b   1.000
_cell.length_c   1.000
_cell.angle_alpha   90.00
_cell.angle_beta   90.00
_cell.angle_gamma   90.00
#
_symmetry.space_group_name_H-M   'P 1'
#
loop_
_entity.id
_entity.type
_entity.pdbx_description
1 polymer ?
#
loop_
_entity_poly.entity_id
_entity_poly.type
_entity_poly.pdbx_seq_one_letter_code
_entity_poly.pdbx_strand_id
1 'polypeptide(L)'
;MAVAQVLHSAELLAPDLPRVVAPPTHPGNALPSHTQPPATQPPTALSACADGEPAGQAVLDAVFGGDAAFAELARRSPADAFRCSALFPGDAALAALRDAVPAAPFDAVSVADQLSGRPGGADILGKALDVALLTRALDTGLPFYETRHELRKRLPKPDLRALEVHASKALAASFARDPAALAPKIGALIDDMVDDPLVDRFRITLALSSEDLFELIARIGPQLYTSSLDGLVSILQIQLKQERRGFIDLARSPRTQARWADFFVAIVGGGRGGSLFGTNATSARELMRESIRALLAPGGAPEPAVAIGALADAMDTESHPVRAALEDELAAWYRTAGDPSAKLMTGLAGSLHAMRLSGRPATAAFTAERFAERHSLAALPALTGQRLFQNGINVQRMTFYDDPDGRASFRGFLRQHRAMGWALHNNAGFLVAVSPERRGRRIVIVADVPGEGDRGRAAAWEWLAREGLSPSIVIHRGHSYHEDGTMSEIAPATALVFWGSCGGHTRLRATLDRAPDALVLATQNIGVSTVNEALLGIMEERLLTDGTLDWNAVWTDAHRRIHDRRFASYKRPDQDSTNIALRAWRVQHTLE
;
A
#
# COMPACT_ATOMS: atom_id res chain seq x y z
N MET A 1 -11.99 -17.07 -42.39
CA MET A 1 -12.90 -16.10 -43.05
C MET A 1 -14.27 -16.03 -42.33
N ALA A 2 -14.27 -16.07 -41.00
CA ALA A 2 -15.47 -15.94 -40.17
C ALA A 2 -15.09 -15.37 -38.78
N VAL A 3 -14.45 -14.18 -38.75
CA VAL A 3 -14.24 -13.35 -37.52
C VAL A 3 -14.19 -11.86 -37.91
N ALA A 4 -14.79 -11.46 -39.03
CA ALA A 4 -14.73 -10.09 -39.55
C ALA A 4 -16.10 -9.37 -39.52
N GLN A 5 -17.09 -9.90 -38.80
CA GLN A 5 -18.50 -9.50 -38.96
C GLN A 5 -19.18 -8.99 -37.69
N VAL A 6 -18.42 -8.58 -36.65
CA VAL A 6 -19.00 -8.15 -35.35
C VAL A 6 -18.83 -6.65 -35.05
N LEU A 7 -18.22 -5.85 -35.93
CA LEU A 7 -18.10 -4.39 -35.72
C LEU A 7 -18.59 -3.53 -36.91
N HIS A 8 -19.47 -4.09 -37.75
CA HIS A 8 -20.25 -3.32 -38.73
C HIS A 8 -21.73 -3.37 -38.34
N SER A 9 -22.10 -2.56 -37.36
CA SER A 9 -23.48 -2.14 -37.18
C SER A 9 -23.45 -0.65 -36.83
N ALA A 10 -23.34 0.15 -37.89
CA ALA A 10 -23.69 1.54 -37.86
C ALA A 10 -25.21 1.64 -37.71
N GLU A 11 -25.68 1.65 -36.45
CA GLU A 11 -27.04 2.03 -36.09
C GLU A 11 -27.06 2.50 -34.62
N LEU A 12 -26.32 3.58 -34.36
CA LEU A 12 -26.60 4.49 -33.26
C LEU A 12 -27.42 5.65 -33.82
N LEU A 13 -28.64 5.36 -34.28
CA LEU A 13 -29.69 6.35 -34.52
C LEU A 13 -30.79 6.13 -33.48
N ALA A 14 -31.15 7.22 -32.82
CA ALA A 14 -32.12 7.30 -31.75
C ALA A 14 -33.47 6.65 -32.06
N PRO A 15 -34.19 6.22 -31.01
CA PRO A 15 -35.60 6.59 -30.92
C PRO A 15 -35.95 7.26 -29.58
N ASP A 16 -36.59 8.42 -29.71
CA ASP A 16 -37.54 9.11 -28.81
C ASP A 16 -37.33 9.09 -27.29
N LEU A 17 -36.77 10.20 -26.81
CA LEU A 17 -36.93 10.66 -25.43
C LEU A 17 -38.38 11.12 -25.19
N PRO A 18 -39.06 10.70 -24.09
CA PRO A 18 -40.27 11.36 -23.65
C PRO A 18 -39.92 12.78 -23.15
N ARG A 19 -40.70 13.76 -23.62
CA ARG A 19 -40.59 15.19 -23.26
C ARG A 19 -40.55 15.39 -21.74
N VAL A 20 -39.50 16.07 -21.28
CA VAL A 20 -39.39 16.62 -19.93
C VAL A 20 -40.43 17.73 -19.77
N VAL A 21 -41.42 17.51 -18.90
CA VAL A 21 -42.31 18.56 -18.40
C VAL A 21 -41.62 19.24 -17.23
N ALA A 22 -41.47 20.57 -17.30
CA ALA A 22 -40.90 21.38 -16.23
C ALA A 22 -41.77 21.32 -14.97
N PRO A 23 -41.19 21.25 -13.74
CA PRO A 23 -41.97 21.38 -12.52
C PRO A 23 -42.28 22.86 -12.22
N PRO A 24 -43.48 23.20 -11.72
CA PRO A 24 -43.78 24.53 -11.24
C PRO A 24 -43.23 24.77 -9.82
N THR A 25 -42.93 26.04 -9.56
CA THR A 25 -42.42 26.58 -8.29
C THR A 25 -43.52 26.78 -7.22
N HIS A 26 -43.30 26.20 -6.02
CA HIS A 26 -43.74 26.57 -4.63
C HIS A 26 -45.25 26.79 -4.32
N PRO A 27 -45.77 26.68 -3.05
CA PRO A 27 -45.12 26.83 -1.73
C PRO A 27 -45.56 25.85 -0.57
N GLY A 28 -44.87 25.91 0.59
CA GLY A 28 -45.48 25.82 1.93
C GLY A 28 -45.79 24.46 2.60
N ASN A 29 -45.11 24.21 3.73
CA ASN A 29 -45.48 23.46 4.96
C ASN A 29 -46.51 22.30 4.92
N ALA A 30 -46.08 21.11 5.34
CA ALA A 30 -46.59 20.35 6.51
C ALA A 30 -45.89 18.98 6.63
N LEU A 31 -45.45 18.60 7.84
CA LEU A 31 -45.06 17.22 8.16
C LEU A 31 -46.27 16.28 8.05
N PRO A 32 -46.04 15.01 7.67
CA PRO A 32 -46.76 13.92 8.31
C PRO A 32 -45.81 12.85 8.84
N SER A 33 -45.98 12.59 10.14
CA SER A 33 -45.65 11.34 10.81
C SER A 33 -46.40 10.17 10.16
N HIS A 34 -45.71 9.13 9.71
CA HIS A 34 -46.22 7.76 9.74
C HIS A 34 -45.06 6.76 9.74
N THR A 35 -45.05 5.98 10.82
CA THR A 35 -44.32 4.74 11.07
C THR A 35 -44.49 3.74 9.91
N GLN A 36 -43.38 3.39 9.25
CA GLN A 36 -43.26 2.15 8.47
C GLN A 36 -42.53 1.09 9.30
N PRO A 37 -43.00 -0.17 9.32
CA PRO A 37 -42.27 -1.26 9.96
C PRO A 37 -41.02 -1.63 9.14
N PRO A 38 -39.93 -2.11 9.78
CA PRO A 38 -38.67 -2.34 9.08
C PRO A 38 -38.82 -3.48 8.07
N ALA A 39 -38.36 -3.22 6.85
CA ALA A 39 -38.17 -4.22 5.82
C ALA A 39 -37.16 -5.27 6.30
N THR A 40 -37.53 -6.54 6.17
CA THR A 40 -36.68 -7.70 6.46
C THR A 40 -35.38 -7.63 5.65
N GLN A 41 -34.25 -7.51 6.34
CA GLN A 41 -32.91 -7.57 5.77
C GLN A 41 -32.61 -8.96 5.19
N PRO A 42 -31.73 -9.07 4.17
CA PRO A 42 -31.32 -10.36 3.62
C PRO A 42 -30.48 -11.18 4.63
N PRO A 43 -30.43 -12.53 4.50
CA PRO A 43 -29.84 -13.44 5.51
C PRO A 43 -28.33 -13.31 5.71
N THR A 44 -27.63 -12.55 4.88
CA THR A 44 -26.17 -12.38 4.91
C THR A 44 -25.70 -11.28 5.88
N ALA A 45 -26.61 -10.49 6.46
CA ALA A 45 -26.28 -9.44 7.44
C ALA A 45 -26.10 -9.96 8.88
N LEU A 46 -26.34 -11.25 9.14
CA LEU A 46 -26.32 -11.87 10.48
C LEU A 46 -24.94 -12.40 10.92
N SER A 47 -23.88 -12.19 10.13
CA SER A 47 -22.58 -12.83 10.35
C SER A 47 -21.40 -11.87 10.51
N ALA A 48 -21.61 -10.56 10.62
CA ALA A 48 -20.54 -9.58 10.81
C ALA A 48 -20.70 -8.84 12.14
N CYS A 49 -19.58 -8.54 12.79
CA CYS A 49 -19.55 -7.77 14.03
C CYS A 49 -19.60 -6.27 13.70
N ALA A 50 -19.68 -5.43 14.74
CA ALA A 50 -19.93 -4.00 14.55
C ALA A 50 -18.74 -3.22 13.94
N ASP A 51 -17.58 -3.86 13.88
CA ASP A 51 -16.39 -3.41 13.15
C ASP A 51 -16.43 -3.78 11.66
N GLY A 52 -17.51 -4.44 11.18
CA GLY A 52 -17.70 -4.83 9.79
C GLY A 52 -17.02 -6.14 9.40
N GLU A 53 -16.23 -6.70 10.30
CA GLU A 53 -15.48 -7.94 10.08
C GLU A 53 -16.33 -9.19 10.43
N PRO A 54 -16.10 -10.34 9.77
CA PRO A 54 -16.87 -11.55 10.03
C PRO A 54 -16.80 -12.02 11.49
N ALA A 55 -17.91 -12.50 11.99
CA ALA A 55 -18.03 -13.16 13.28
C ALA A 55 -17.33 -14.53 13.21
N GLY A 56 -16.44 -14.80 14.18
CA GLY A 56 -15.81 -16.11 14.31
C GLY A 56 -16.81 -17.20 14.69
N GLN A 57 -16.43 -18.47 14.51
CA GLN A 57 -17.33 -19.61 14.76
C GLN A 57 -17.94 -19.61 16.18
N ALA A 58 -17.17 -19.25 17.20
CA ALA A 58 -17.67 -19.19 18.58
C ALA A 58 -18.76 -18.13 18.77
N VAL A 59 -18.68 -17.01 18.05
CA VAL A 59 -19.72 -15.96 18.04
C VAL A 59 -20.96 -16.48 17.32
N LEU A 60 -20.80 -17.12 16.16
CA LEU A 60 -21.89 -17.70 15.40
C LEU A 60 -22.62 -18.79 16.21
N ASP A 61 -21.88 -19.69 16.87
CA ASP A 61 -22.44 -20.71 17.76
C ASP A 61 -23.25 -20.07 18.90
N ALA A 62 -22.76 -18.95 19.45
CA ALA A 62 -23.49 -18.20 20.47
C ALA A 62 -24.76 -17.54 19.93
N VAL A 63 -24.76 -17.03 18.69
CA VAL A 63 -25.97 -16.50 18.04
C VAL A 63 -27.07 -17.57 17.97
N PHE A 64 -26.72 -18.80 17.61
CA PHE A 64 -27.68 -19.92 17.55
C PHE A 64 -28.04 -20.46 18.94
N GLY A 65 -27.14 -20.38 19.91
CA GLY A 65 -27.33 -20.88 21.27
C GLY A 65 -28.02 -19.92 22.25
N GLY A 66 -28.29 -18.68 21.83
CA GLY A 66 -28.98 -17.67 22.64
C GLY A 66 -28.18 -17.17 23.85
N ASP A 67 -28.87 -16.52 24.80
CA ASP A 67 -28.25 -15.78 25.91
C ASP A 67 -27.29 -16.60 26.77
N ALA A 68 -27.58 -17.89 26.99
CA ALA A 68 -26.70 -18.78 27.76
C ALA A 68 -25.37 -19.06 27.04
N ALA A 69 -25.42 -19.25 25.72
CA ALA A 69 -24.23 -19.45 24.91
C ALA A 69 -23.43 -18.15 24.79
N PHE A 70 -24.09 -17.00 24.69
CA PHE A 70 -23.42 -15.70 24.73
C PHE A 70 -22.76 -15.42 26.09
N ALA A 71 -23.38 -15.80 27.21
CA ALA A 71 -22.77 -15.67 28.53
C ALA A 71 -21.52 -16.56 28.70
N GLU A 72 -21.47 -17.72 28.05
CA GLU A 72 -20.24 -18.54 27.97
C GLU A 72 -19.18 -17.87 27.08
N LEU A 73 -19.58 -17.33 25.93
CA LEU A 73 -18.69 -16.56 25.05
C LEU A 73 -18.06 -15.39 25.80
N ALA A 74 -18.85 -14.58 26.50
CA ALA A 74 -18.37 -13.44 27.27
C ALA A 74 -17.37 -13.83 28.37
N ARG A 75 -17.47 -15.05 28.91
CA ARG A 75 -16.50 -15.56 29.89
C ARG A 75 -15.22 -16.11 29.24
N ARG A 76 -15.33 -16.77 28.09
CA ARG A 76 -14.19 -17.39 27.40
C ARG A 76 -13.39 -16.42 26.54
N SER A 77 -14.11 -15.56 25.83
CA SER A 77 -13.60 -14.61 24.85
C SER A 77 -14.30 -13.26 25.04
N PRO A 78 -14.01 -12.55 26.15
CA PRO A 78 -14.66 -11.28 26.47
C PRO A 78 -14.45 -10.22 25.38
N ALA A 79 -13.28 -10.18 24.73
CA ALA A 79 -13.00 -9.28 23.60
C ALA A 79 -13.97 -9.52 22.41
N ASP A 80 -14.14 -10.78 21.99
CA ASP A 80 -15.10 -11.14 20.93
C ASP A 80 -16.54 -10.80 21.32
N ALA A 81 -16.90 -11.01 22.60
CA ALA A 81 -18.24 -10.67 23.09
C ALA A 81 -18.52 -9.17 23.03
N PHE A 82 -17.56 -8.32 23.40
CA PHE A 82 -17.70 -6.86 23.27
C PHE A 82 -17.75 -6.43 21.81
N ARG A 83 -16.79 -6.88 21.01
CA ARG A 83 -16.67 -6.61 19.57
C ARG A 83 -17.96 -6.93 18.81
N CYS A 84 -18.62 -8.04 19.14
CA CYS A 84 -19.82 -8.52 18.47
C CYS A 84 -21.11 -8.26 19.26
N SER A 85 -21.07 -7.38 20.28
CA SER A 85 -22.19 -7.13 21.20
C SER A 85 -23.48 -6.63 20.53
N ALA A 86 -23.38 -6.02 19.35
CA ALA A 86 -24.53 -5.58 18.55
C ALA A 86 -25.43 -6.73 18.08
N LEU A 87 -24.88 -7.95 17.92
CA LEU A 87 -25.63 -9.15 17.55
C LEU A 87 -26.49 -9.69 18.71
N PHE A 88 -26.27 -9.19 19.94
CA PHE A 88 -26.90 -9.68 21.17
C PHE A 88 -27.56 -8.52 21.93
N PRO A 89 -28.73 -8.02 21.47
CA PRO A 89 -29.35 -6.82 22.04
C PRO A 89 -30.00 -7.04 23.42
N GLY A 90 -30.24 -8.29 23.85
CA GLY A 90 -31.02 -8.63 25.04
C GLY A 90 -30.39 -8.23 26.39
N ASP A 91 -31.23 -8.14 27.42
CA ASP A 91 -30.83 -7.75 28.78
C ASP A 91 -29.86 -8.75 29.43
N ALA A 92 -30.05 -10.05 29.18
CA ALA A 92 -29.15 -11.09 29.66
C ALA A 92 -27.75 -10.99 29.02
N ALA A 93 -27.68 -10.61 27.75
CA ALA A 93 -26.42 -10.34 27.07
C ALA A 93 -25.71 -9.11 27.66
N LEU A 94 -26.45 -8.03 27.99
CA LEU A 94 -25.89 -6.88 28.69
C LEU A 94 -25.36 -7.23 30.07
N ALA A 95 -26.06 -8.08 30.82
CA ALA A 95 -25.59 -8.58 32.11
C ALA A 95 -24.27 -9.37 31.96
N ALA A 96 -24.20 -10.27 30.97
CA ALA A 96 -22.99 -11.03 30.67
C ALA A 96 -21.80 -10.12 30.30
N LEU A 97 -22.03 -9.08 29.48
CA LEU A 97 -21.00 -8.09 29.15
C LEU A 97 -20.55 -7.30 30.38
N ARG A 98 -21.48 -6.89 31.24
CA ARG A 98 -21.16 -6.18 32.49
C ARG A 98 -20.24 -7.00 33.39
N ASP A 99 -20.44 -8.32 33.44
CA ASP A 99 -19.62 -9.22 34.24
C ASP A 99 -18.27 -9.54 33.58
N ALA A 100 -18.18 -9.42 32.24
CA ALA A 100 -16.96 -9.61 31.46
C ALA A 100 -15.99 -8.41 31.49
N VAL A 101 -16.46 -7.19 31.83
CA VAL A 101 -15.64 -5.96 31.86
C VAL A 101 -14.27 -6.13 32.55
N PRO A 102 -14.16 -6.77 33.73
CA PRO A 102 -12.87 -6.88 34.41
C PRO A 102 -11.80 -7.64 33.63
N ALA A 103 -12.20 -8.51 32.69
CA ALA A 103 -11.28 -9.29 31.86
C ALA A 103 -10.89 -8.58 30.56
N ALA A 104 -11.68 -7.61 30.10
CA ALA A 104 -11.49 -6.93 28.82
C ALA A 104 -11.98 -5.46 28.87
N PRO A 105 -11.41 -4.60 29.74
CA PRO A 105 -11.92 -3.25 29.93
C PRO A 105 -11.70 -2.37 28.69
N PHE A 106 -10.60 -2.57 27.95
CA PHE A 106 -10.32 -1.81 26.74
C PHE A 106 -11.29 -2.15 25.61
N ASP A 107 -11.68 -3.42 25.44
CA ASP A 107 -12.67 -3.82 24.44
C ASP A 107 -14.04 -3.17 24.72
N ALA A 108 -14.43 -3.06 25.99
CA ALA A 108 -15.63 -2.33 26.39
C ALA A 108 -15.55 -0.83 26.05
N VAL A 109 -14.36 -0.22 26.14
CA VAL A 109 -14.13 1.17 25.74
C VAL A 109 -14.16 1.32 24.20
N SER A 110 -13.61 0.36 23.45
CA SER A 110 -13.62 0.37 21.98
C SER A 110 -15.03 0.41 21.40
N VAL A 111 -15.98 -0.28 22.05
CA VAL A 111 -17.40 -0.31 21.62
C VAL A 111 -18.26 0.70 22.39
N ALA A 112 -17.66 1.74 22.97
CA ALA A 112 -18.38 2.67 23.84
C ALA A 112 -19.57 3.36 23.17
N ASP A 113 -19.47 3.70 21.90
CA ASP A 113 -20.56 4.34 21.17
C ASP A 113 -21.76 3.38 21.01
N GLN A 114 -21.52 2.08 20.84
CA GLN A 114 -22.57 1.05 20.77
C GLN A 114 -23.25 0.85 22.11
N LEU A 115 -22.48 0.80 23.20
CA LEU A 115 -23.00 0.63 24.56
C LEU A 115 -23.75 1.88 25.04
N SER A 116 -23.32 3.08 24.63
CA SER A 116 -23.92 4.34 25.09
C SER A 116 -25.37 4.51 24.65
N GLY A 117 -25.78 3.87 23.55
CA GLY A 117 -27.17 3.86 23.07
C GLY A 117 -28.08 2.81 23.74
N ARG A 118 -27.55 1.94 24.61
CA ARG A 118 -28.27 0.80 25.19
C ARG A 118 -28.65 1.05 26.66
N PRO A 119 -29.88 0.70 27.10
CA PRO A 119 -30.23 0.71 28.52
C PRO A 119 -29.22 -0.11 29.34
N GLY A 120 -28.65 0.46 30.40
CA GLY A 120 -27.64 -0.20 31.24
C GLY A 120 -26.20 -0.21 30.69
N GLY A 121 -25.97 0.24 29.46
CA GLY A 121 -24.63 0.33 28.88
C GLY A 121 -23.72 1.37 29.56
N ALA A 122 -24.31 2.43 30.13
CA ALA A 122 -23.59 3.41 30.94
C ALA A 122 -22.88 2.79 32.15
N ASP A 123 -23.47 1.75 32.78
CA ASP A 123 -22.84 1.06 33.91
C ASP A 123 -21.64 0.23 33.47
N ILE A 124 -21.74 -0.41 32.30
CA ILE A 124 -20.66 -1.20 31.70
C ILE A 124 -19.47 -0.26 31.43
N LEU A 125 -19.73 0.90 30.82
CA LEU A 125 -18.72 1.91 30.54
C LEU A 125 -18.14 2.52 31.81
N GLY A 126 -18.97 2.81 32.82
CA GLY A 126 -18.51 3.31 34.11
C GLY A 126 -17.53 2.35 34.78
N LYS A 127 -17.80 1.03 34.73
CA LYS A 127 -16.87 0.01 35.21
C LYS A 127 -15.60 -0.08 34.37
N ALA A 128 -15.73 -0.02 33.04
CA ALA A 128 -14.60 -0.13 32.13
C ALA A 128 -13.61 1.05 32.25
N LEU A 129 -14.12 2.24 32.61
CA LEU A 129 -13.33 3.45 32.79
C LEU A 129 -12.65 3.56 34.17
N ASP A 130 -12.77 2.54 35.03
CA ASP A 130 -12.02 2.49 36.28
C ASP A 130 -10.51 2.48 36.01
N VAL A 131 -9.80 3.52 36.47
CA VAL A 131 -8.38 3.72 36.14
C VAL A 131 -7.50 2.60 36.72
N ALA A 132 -7.86 2.06 37.88
CA ALA A 132 -7.10 0.95 38.48
C ALA A 132 -7.28 -0.33 37.66
N LEU A 133 -8.49 -0.59 37.15
CA LEU A 133 -8.77 -1.70 36.25
C LEU A 133 -8.03 -1.55 34.92
N LEU A 134 -8.16 -0.39 34.27
CA LEU A 134 -7.46 -0.10 33.01
C LEU A 134 -5.95 -0.28 33.18
N THR A 135 -5.37 0.26 34.25
CA THR A 135 -3.93 0.14 34.52
C THR A 135 -3.49 -1.33 34.65
N ARG A 136 -4.28 -2.17 35.32
CA ARG A 136 -3.96 -3.62 35.46
C ARG A 136 -4.07 -4.38 34.14
N ALA A 137 -4.88 -3.91 33.19
CA ALA A 137 -5.09 -4.55 31.90
C ALA A 137 -4.08 -4.09 30.81
N LEU A 138 -3.10 -3.26 31.15
CA LEU A 138 -2.06 -2.77 30.22
C LEU A 138 -0.92 -3.75 30.00
N ASP A 139 -1.17 -5.05 29.88
CA ASP A 139 -0.10 -6.07 29.81
C ASP A 139 0.87 -5.82 28.64
N THR A 140 0.33 -5.46 27.47
CA THR A 140 1.12 -5.11 26.27
C THR A 140 1.24 -3.61 26.03
N GLY A 141 0.46 -2.79 26.74
CA GLY A 141 0.32 -1.35 26.49
C GLY A 141 -0.39 -0.96 25.18
N LEU A 142 -0.49 -1.86 24.19
CA LEU A 142 -1.13 -1.61 22.89
C LEU A 142 -2.63 -1.24 22.99
N PRO A 143 -3.46 -1.90 23.84
CA PRO A 143 -4.88 -1.57 23.95
C PRO A 143 -5.15 -0.10 24.34
N PHE A 144 -4.23 0.52 25.07
CA PHE A 144 -4.33 1.95 25.36
C PHE A 144 -4.28 2.80 24.10
N TYR A 145 -3.36 2.51 23.18
CA TYR A 145 -3.17 3.33 21.98
C TYR A 145 -4.31 3.13 20.98
N GLU A 146 -4.81 1.90 20.85
CA GLU A 146 -6.00 1.56 20.05
C GLU A 146 -7.25 2.31 20.52
N THR A 147 -7.41 2.47 21.84
CA THR A 147 -8.59 3.12 22.44
C THR A 147 -8.37 4.56 22.91
N ARG A 148 -7.19 5.12 22.67
CA ARG A 148 -6.76 6.41 23.23
C ARG A 148 -7.73 7.54 22.87
N HIS A 149 -8.25 7.51 21.65
CA HIS A 149 -9.20 8.52 21.18
C HIS A 149 -10.49 8.51 22.02
N GLU A 150 -11.02 7.33 22.33
CA GLU A 150 -12.22 7.16 23.16
C GLU A 150 -11.96 7.49 24.63
N LEU A 151 -10.80 7.10 25.17
CA LEU A 151 -10.37 7.45 26.52
C LEU A 151 -10.23 8.96 26.67
N ARG A 152 -9.68 9.67 25.67
CA ARG A 152 -9.52 11.13 25.69
C ARG A 152 -10.85 11.89 25.79
N LYS A 153 -11.94 11.32 25.27
CA LYS A 153 -13.29 11.90 25.36
C LYS A 153 -13.90 11.73 26.76
N ARG A 154 -13.49 10.72 27.52
CA ARG A 154 -14.21 10.22 28.71
C ARG A 154 -13.42 10.32 30.02
N LEU A 155 -12.09 10.38 29.95
CA LEU A 155 -11.22 10.48 31.13
C LEU A 155 -10.67 11.91 31.34
N PRO A 156 -10.49 12.33 32.60
CA PRO A 156 -9.71 13.53 32.92
C PRO A 156 -8.29 13.46 32.36
N LYS A 157 -7.74 14.61 31.94
CA LYS A 157 -6.37 14.70 31.41
C LYS A 157 -5.29 14.11 32.33
N PRO A 158 -5.33 14.28 33.66
CA PRO A 158 -4.34 13.68 34.56
C PRO A 158 -4.35 12.15 34.50
N ASP A 159 -5.53 11.54 34.51
CA ASP A 159 -5.70 10.07 34.49
C ASP A 159 -5.26 9.49 33.15
N LEU A 160 -5.62 10.14 32.04
CA LEU A 160 -5.17 9.75 30.71
C LEU A 160 -3.65 9.78 30.60
N ARG A 161 -2.99 10.80 31.17
CA ARG A 161 -1.52 10.91 31.20
C ARG A 161 -0.90 9.82 32.06
N ALA A 162 -1.48 9.52 33.22
CA ALA A 162 -1.00 8.44 34.09
C ALA A 162 -1.09 7.09 33.37
N LEU A 163 -2.21 6.80 32.70
CA LEU A 163 -2.37 5.59 31.89
C LEU A 163 -1.37 5.54 30.75
N GLU A 164 -1.16 6.65 30.02
CA GLU A 164 -0.19 6.70 28.93
C GLU A 164 1.23 6.38 29.38
N VAL A 165 1.64 6.84 30.57
CA VAL A 165 2.96 6.50 31.13
C VAL A 165 3.09 5.00 31.42
N HIS A 166 2.05 4.37 31.96
CA HIS A 166 2.05 2.92 32.21
C HIS A 166 2.02 2.13 30.91
N ALA A 167 1.17 2.53 29.97
CA ALA A 167 1.04 1.92 28.65
C ALA A 167 2.37 2.00 27.87
N SER A 168 3.04 3.16 27.91
CA SER A 168 4.34 3.34 27.25
C SER A 168 5.39 2.36 27.80
N LYS A 169 5.46 2.18 29.13
CA LYS A 169 6.39 1.24 29.76
C LYS A 169 6.08 -0.21 29.39
N ALA A 170 4.80 -0.58 29.44
CA ALA A 170 4.36 -1.93 29.09
C ALA A 170 4.59 -2.24 27.60
N LEU A 171 4.35 -1.27 26.72
CA LEU A 171 4.59 -1.39 25.28
C LEU A 171 6.08 -1.56 24.98
N ALA A 172 6.94 -0.70 25.54
CA ALA A 172 8.38 -0.83 25.38
C ALA A 172 8.90 -2.19 25.85
N ALA A 173 8.47 -2.63 27.04
CA ALA A 173 8.86 -3.93 27.58
C ALA A 173 8.34 -5.10 26.74
N SER A 174 7.12 -5.00 26.20
CA SER A 174 6.53 -6.06 25.39
C SER A 174 7.15 -6.14 24.01
N PHE A 175 7.40 -4.99 23.38
CA PHE A 175 8.08 -4.93 22.09
C PHE A 175 9.51 -5.47 22.19
N ALA A 176 10.23 -5.16 23.26
CA ALA A 176 11.56 -5.72 23.50
C ALA A 176 11.56 -7.24 23.70
N ARG A 177 10.47 -7.82 24.22
CA ARG A 177 10.32 -9.28 24.38
C ARG A 177 9.97 -9.99 23.07
N ASP A 178 9.03 -9.44 22.30
CA ASP A 178 8.56 -10.05 21.05
C ASP A 178 8.27 -8.98 19.97
N PRO A 179 9.33 -8.46 19.33
CA PRO A 179 9.18 -7.45 18.29
C PRO A 179 8.51 -8.03 17.03
N ALA A 180 8.62 -9.34 16.80
CA ALA A 180 8.05 -10.00 15.63
C ALA A 180 6.51 -10.02 15.68
N ALA A 181 5.92 -10.30 16.85
CA ALA A 181 4.47 -10.30 17.01
C ALA A 181 3.88 -8.89 17.13
N LEU A 182 4.62 -7.93 17.71
CA LEU A 182 4.12 -6.58 17.95
C LEU A 182 4.31 -5.62 16.78
N ALA A 183 5.40 -5.73 16.03
CA ALA A 183 5.66 -4.80 14.92
C ALA A 183 4.49 -4.71 13.93
N PRO A 184 3.92 -5.82 13.42
CA PRO A 184 2.78 -5.74 12.49
C PRO A 184 1.56 -5.04 13.09
N LYS A 185 1.28 -5.24 14.39
CA LYS A 185 0.14 -4.61 15.07
C LYS A 185 0.33 -3.10 15.22
N ILE A 186 1.54 -2.67 15.60
CA ILE A 186 1.89 -1.25 15.66
C ILE A 186 1.80 -0.62 14.27
N GLY A 187 2.29 -1.34 13.24
CA GLY A 187 2.20 -0.89 11.86
C GLY A 187 0.77 -0.70 11.40
N ALA A 188 -0.08 -1.71 11.61
CA ALA A 188 -1.51 -1.67 11.30
C ALA A 188 -2.19 -0.48 11.99
N LEU A 189 -1.96 -0.29 13.30
CA LEU A 189 -2.52 0.85 14.03
C LEU A 189 -2.12 2.20 13.42
N ILE A 190 -0.84 2.37 13.03
CA ILE A 190 -0.36 3.62 12.43
C ILE A 190 -0.95 3.84 11.03
N ASP A 191 -1.14 2.76 10.27
CA ASP A 191 -1.76 2.77 8.95
C ASP A 191 -3.27 3.03 9.03
N ASP A 192 -3.98 2.45 10.00
CA ASP A 192 -5.41 2.69 10.26
C ASP A 192 -5.68 4.16 10.63
N MET A 193 -4.72 4.81 11.30
CA MET A 193 -4.76 6.22 11.68
C MET A 193 -4.26 7.16 10.56
N VAL A 194 -4.29 6.76 9.29
CA VAL A 194 -3.74 7.55 8.17
C VAL A 194 -4.36 8.95 8.04
N ASP A 195 -5.66 9.07 8.34
CA ASP A 195 -6.43 10.30 8.27
C ASP A 195 -6.41 11.12 9.58
N ASP A 196 -5.81 10.58 10.65
CA ASP A 196 -5.70 11.26 11.93
C ASP A 196 -4.56 12.30 11.96
N PRO A 197 -4.64 13.31 12.86
CA PRO A 197 -3.53 14.22 13.09
C PRO A 197 -2.22 13.48 13.42
N LEU A 198 -1.09 13.93 12.85
CA LEU A 198 0.22 13.28 13.03
C LEU A 198 0.62 13.05 14.49
N VAL A 199 0.23 13.96 15.39
CA VAL A 199 0.50 13.85 16.83
C VAL A 199 -0.23 12.69 17.50
N ASP A 200 -1.39 12.32 16.99
CA ASP A 200 -2.18 11.19 17.46
C ASP A 200 -1.70 9.91 16.76
N ARG A 201 -1.56 9.92 15.42
CA ARG A 201 -1.09 8.79 14.60
C ARG A 201 0.24 8.20 15.08
N PHE A 202 1.24 9.05 15.31
CA PHE A 202 2.57 8.60 15.73
C PHE A 202 2.78 8.63 17.25
N ARG A 203 1.72 8.76 18.05
CA ARG A 203 1.86 8.85 19.51
C ARG A 203 2.50 7.61 20.11
N ILE A 204 2.17 6.44 19.57
CA ILE A 204 2.68 5.13 20.03
C ILE A 204 4.20 5.01 19.90
N THR A 205 4.81 5.68 18.93
CA THR A 205 6.26 5.57 18.67
C THR A 205 7.08 6.26 19.75
N LEU A 206 6.48 7.16 20.54
CA LEU A 206 7.15 7.83 21.65
C LEU A 206 7.47 6.89 22.81
N ALA A 207 6.83 5.71 22.85
CA ALA A 207 7.16 4.66 23.82
C ALA A 207 8.42 3.87 23.44
N LEU A 208 8.83 3.91 22.17
CA LEU A 208 9.93 3.10 21.64
C LEU A 208 11.25 3.86 21.68
N SER A 209 12.33 3.14 22.05
CA SER A 209 13.69 3.65 21.90
C SER A 209 14.09 3.74 20.42
N SER A 210 15.20 4.43 20.11
CA SER A 210 15.71 4.50 18.73
C SER A 210 16.02 3.12 18.13
N GLU A 211 16.49 2.18 18.95
CA GLU A 211 16.77 0.80 18.51
C GLU A 211 15.48 -0.02 18.29
N ASP A 212 14.46 0.19 19.13
CA ASP A 212 13.17 -0.49 18.95
C ASP A 212 12.39 0.09 17.76
N LEU A 213 12.47 1.40 17.55
CA LEU A 213 11.89 2.07 16.39
C LEU A 213 12.62 1.67 15.10
N PHE A 214 13.94 1.49 15.15
CA PHE A 214 14.70 0.87 14.06
C PHE A 214 14.20 -0.54 13.77
N GLU A 215 14.02 -1.39 14.79
CA GLU A 215 13.56 -2.77 14.65
C GLU A 215 12.15 -2.83 14.04
N LEU A 216 11.27 -1.91 14.43
CA LEU A 216 9.95 -1.73 13.84
C LEU A 216 10.07 -1.44 12.33
N ILE A 217 10.86 -0.42 11.95
CA ILE A 217 11.04 -0.04 10.54
C ILE A 217 11.66 -1.17 9.73
N ALA A 218 12.66 -1.88 10.28
CA ALA A 218 13.31 -2.99 9.60
C ALA A 218 12.32 -4.12 9.27
N ARG A 219 11.40 -4.42 10.18
CA ARG A 219 10.46 -5.55 10.03
C ARG A 219 9.31 -5.26 9.08
N ILE A 220 8.72 -4.07 9.19
CA ILE A 220 7.46 -3.76 8.52
C ILE A 220 7.56 -2.56 7.57
N GLY A 221 8.70 -1.90 7.47
CA GLY A 221 8.88 -0.72 6.61
C GLY A 221 8.39 -0.88 5.17
N PRO A 222 8.71 -1.99 4.47
CA PRO A 222 8.19 -2.25 3.12
C PRO A 222 6.69 -2.57 3.05
N GLN A 223 6.05 -2.87 4.18
CA GLN A 223 4.62 -3.23 4.27
C GLN A 223 3.76 -2.02 4.65
N LEU A 224 4.37 -1.03 5.30
CA LEU A 224 3.71 0.18 5.75
C LEU A 224 3.29 1.08 4.59
N TYR A 225 2.25 1.89 4.84
CA TYR A 225 2.00 3.03 3.97
C TYR A 225 3.24 3.91 3.94
N THR A 226 3.53 4.47 2.77
CA THR A 226 4.69 5.34 2.62
C THR A 226 4.68 6.50 3.60
N SER A 227 3.52 7.13 3.85
CA SER A 227 3.41 8.20 4.85
C SER A 227 3.75 7.73 6.27
N SER A 228 3.46 6.47 6.59
CA SER A 228 3.82 5.84 7.86
C SER A 228 5.32 5.63 7.95
N LEU A 229 5.91 5.00 6.93
CA LEU A 229 7.37 4.82 6.84
C LEU A 229 8.09 6.16 6.99
N ASP A 230 7.66 7.18 6.25
CA ASP A 230 8.22 8.53 6.27
C ASP A 230 8.18 9.16 7.66
N GLY A 231 7.04 9.02 8.35
CA GLY A 231 6.88 9.49 9.72
C GLY A 231 7.80 8.77 10.69
N LEU A 232 7.87 7.43 10.62
CA LEU A 232 8.74 6.63 11.48
C LEU A 232 10.23 6.98 11.27
N VAL A 233 10.67 7.12 10.01
CA VAL A 233 12.05 7.49 9.68
C VAL A 233 12.38 8.89 10.22
N SER A 234 11.46 9.84 10.07
CA SER A 234 11.63 11.20 10.59
C SER A 234 11.76 11.20 12.11
N ILE A 235 10.93 10.42 12.82
CA ILE A 235 10.98 10.29 14.28
C ILE A 235 12.29 9.62 14.72
N LEU A 236 12.73 8.56 14.03
CA LEU A 236 14.00 7.90 14.31
C LEU A 236 15.19 8.87 14.16
N GLN A 237 15.22 9.67 13.09
CA GLN A 237 16.26 10.68 12.89
C GLN A 237 16.28 11.72 14.03
N ILE A 238 15.11 12.14 14.50
CA ILE A 238 15.00 13.06 15.63
C ILE A 238 15.54 12.41 16.92
N GLN A 239 15.18 11.16 17.21
CA GLN A 239 15.67 10.43 18.39
C GLN A 239 17.19 10.26 18.35
N LEU A 240 17.75 9.80 17.22
CA LEU A 240 19.20 9.64 17.05
C LEU A 240 19.95 10.95 17.27
N LYS A 241 19.44 12.07 16.74
CA LYS A 241 20.03 13.39 16.95
C LYS A 241 20.02 13.80 18.42
N GLN A 242 18.95 13.52 19.16
CA GLN A 242 18.86 13.79 20.60
C GLN A 242 19.85 12.92 21.40
N GLU A 243 20.03 11.67 20.98
CA GLU A 243 21.00 10.72 21.56
C GLU A 243 22.46 11.00 21.15
N ARG A 244 22.70 11.97 20.26
CA ARG A 244 24.01 12.24 19.63
C ARG A 244 24.60 11.01 18.93
N ARG A 245 23.73 10.19 18.34
CA ARG A 245 24.06 9.02 17.53
C ARG A 245 23.72 9.27 16.07
N GLY A 246 24.31 8.50 15.17
CA GLY A 246 23.96 8.42 13.76
C GLY A 246 23.56 7.02 13.34
N PHE A 247 23.14 6.88 12.08
CA PHE A 247 22.79 5.58 11.52
C PHE A 247 23.95 4.57 11.54
N ILE A 248 25.20 5.04 11.52
CA ILE A 248 26.37 4.15 11.61
C ILE A 248 26.47 3.45 12.97
N ASP A 249 25.98 4.10 14.04
CA ASP A 249 25.93 3.50 15.37
C ASP A 249 24.88 2.38 15.43
N LEU A 250 23.77 2.52 14.69
CA LEU A 250 22.79 1.44 14.54
C LEU A 250 23.33 0.32 13.64
N ALA A 251 24.05 0.64 12.57
CA ALA A 251 24.65 -0.38 11.70
C ALA A 251 25.67 -1.26 12.43
N ARG A 252 26.38 -0.70 13.42
CA ARG A 252 27.43 -1.38 14.20
C ARG A 252 26.96 -1.92 15.56
N SER A 253 25.77 -1.54 16.02
CA SER A 253 25.27 -2.00 17.34
C SER A 253 24.86 -3.47 17.27
N PRO A 254 25.29 -4.32 18.22
CA PRO A 254 24.91 -5.73 18.25
C PRO A 254 23.40 -5.99 18.30
N ARG A 255 22.60 -5.05 18.86
CA ARG A 255 21.13 -5.18 18.92
C ARG A 255 20.46 -5.02 17.57
N THR A 256 21.03 -4.22 16.67
CA THR A 256 20.39 -3.79 15.41
C THR A 256 21.10 -4.34 14.18
N GLN A 257 22.36 -4.77 14.31
CA GLN A 257 23.18 -5.27 13.20
C GLN A 257 22.52 -6.44 12.44
N ALA A 258 21.87 -7.36 13.16
CA ALA A 258 21.19 -8.51 12.55
C ALA A 258 20.03 -8.12 11.60
N ARG A 259 19.48 -6.91 11.76
CA ARG A 259 18.37 -6.37 10.97
C ARG A 259 18.78 -5.18 10.11
N TRP A 260 20.07 -4.88 10.05
CA TRP A 260 20.57 -3.76 9.26
C TRP A 260 20.24 -3.88 7.77
N ALA A 261 20.34 -5.09 7.21
CA ALA A 261 19.98 -5.34 5.81
C ALA A 261 18.51 -5.00 5.53
N ASP A 262 17.59 -5.50 6.38
CA ASP A 262 16.15 -5.25 6.25
C ASP A 262 15.83 -3.75 6.37
N PHE A 263 16.42 -3.07 7.35
CA PHE A 263 16.30 -1.62 7.51
C PHE A 263 16.82 -0.87 6.29
N PHE A 264 18.03 -1.20 5.83
CA PHE A 264 18.64 -0.56 4.67
C PHE A 264 17.76 -0.66 3.43
N VAL A 265 17.23 -1.86 3.16
CA VAL A 265 16.29 -2.11 2.06
C VAL A 265 15.04 -1.25 2.21
N ALA A 266 14.42 -1.23 3.40
CA ALA A 266 13.22 -0.44 3.65
C ALA A 266 13.44 1.06 3.39
N ILE A 267 14.56 1.61 3.86
CA ILE A 267 14.88 3.03 3.70
C ILE A 267 15.22 3.39 2.26
N VAL A 268 16.10 2.61 1.61
CA VAL A 268 16.54 2.93 0.25
C VAL A 268 15.44 2.65 -0.76
N GLY A 269 14.71 1.53 -0.64
CA GLY A 269 13.57 1.19 -1.49
C GLY A 269 12.44 2.21 -1.39
N GLY A 270 12.16 2.69 -0.17
CA GLY A 270 11.22 3.81 0.06
C GLY A 270 11.71 5.18 -0.45
N GLY A 271 12.83 5.26 -1.16
CA GLY A 271 13.35 6.52 -1.71
C GLY A 271 13.94 7.46 -0.64
N ARG A 272 14.27 6.94 0.55
CA ARG A 272 14.81 7.68 1.69
C ARG A 272 16.33 7.50 1.87
N GLY A 273 17.05 7.04 0.84
CA GLY A 273 18.52 6.93 0.86
C GLY A 273 19.24 8.24 1.22
N GLY A 274 18.73 9.40 0.78
CA GLY A 274 19.28 10.70 1.17
C GLY A 274 19.20 10.97 2.68
N SER A 275 18.10 10.53 3.32
CA SER A 275 17.93 10.60 4.79
C SER A 275 18.91 9.70 5.54
N LEU A 276 19.28 8.56 4.95
CA LEU A 276 20.23 7.60 5.53
C LEU A 276 21.69 8.10 5.46
N PHE A 277 22.14 8.49 4.27
CA PHE A 277 23.55 8.81 4.03
C PHE A 277 23.91 10.26 4.38
N GLY A 278 22.92 11.17 4.40
CA GLY A 278 23.15 12.59 4.63
C GLY A 278 24.06 13.21 3.57
N THR A 279 24.95 14.12 3.98
CA THR A 279 25.82 14.88 3.07
C THR A 279 27.31 14.60 3.24
N ASN A 280 27.72 13.83 4.26
CA ASN A 280 29.11 13.52 4.54
C ASN A 280 29.57 12.27 3.79
N ALA A 281 30.48 12.43 2.82
CA ALA A 281 30.97 11.34 1.98
C ALA A 281 31.70 10.24 2.77
N THR A 282 32.48 10.59 3.80
CA THR A 282 33.20 9.61 4.63
C THR A 282 32.22 8.74 5.41
N SER A 283 31.26 9.36 6.10
CA SER A 283 30.22 8.63 6.84
C SER A 283 29.34 7.78 5.90
N ALA A 284 29.02 8.30 4.71
CA ALA A 284 28.28 7.55 3.71
C ALA A 284 29.04 6.32 3.21
N ARG A 285 30.36 6.44 3.01
CA ARG A 285 31.23 5.32 2.64
C ARG A 285 31.24 4.23 3.71
N GLU A 286 31.37 4.62 4.98
CA GLU A 286 31.33 3.67 6.10
C GLU A 286 29.97 2.98 6.21
N LEU A 287 28.87 3.73 6.07
CA LEU A 287 27.53 3.16 6.04
C LEU A 287 27.34 2.19 4.88
N MET A 288 27.84 2.51 3.69
CA MET A 288 27.79 1.62 2.53
C MET A 288 28.54 0.32 2.79
N ARG A 289 29.71 0.39 3.43
CA ARG A 289 30.48 -0.80 3.82
C ARG A 289 29.68 -1.73 4.73
N GLU A 290 29.10 -1.20 5.79
CA GLU A 290 28.29 -2.03 6.71
C GLU A 290 27.02 -2.56 6.02
N SER A 291 26.44 -1.78 5.11
CA SER A 291 25.26 -2.18 4.34
C SER A 291 25.56 -3.30 3.35
N ILE A 292 26.67 -3.21 2.59
CA ILE A 292 27.12 -4.29 1.70
C ILE A 292 27.39 -5.57 2.51
N ARG A 293 28.06 -5.46 3.66
CA ARG A 293 28.32 -6.63 4.53
C ARG A 293 27.03 -7.29 5.00
N ALA A 294 26.04 -6.51 5.42
CA ALA A 294 24.77 -7.04 5.90
C ALA A 294 23.94 -7.65 4.76
N LEU A 295 23.87 -6.98 3.60
CA LEU A 295 23.11 -7.43 2.43
C LEU A 295 23.67 -8.71 1.80
N LEU A 296 24.97 -8.95 1.96
CA LEU A 296 25.68 -10.08 1.35
C LEU A 296 26.13 -11.13 2.37
N ALA A 297 25.62 -11.06 3.61
CA ALA A 297 25.93 -12.01 4.65
C ALA A 297 25.33 -13.40 4.33
N PRO A 298 26.09 -14.49 4.52
CA PRO A 298 25.55 -15.84 4.36
C PRO A 298 24.52 -16.14 5.46
N GLY A 299 23.28 -16.41 5.05
CA GLY A 299 22.16 -16.72 5.94
C GLY A 299 21.59 -15.49 6.65
N GLY A 300 20.45 -14.99 6.17
CA GLY A 300 19.77 -13.80 6.71
C GLY A 300 19.81 -12.56 5.83
N ALA A 301 20.48 -12.62 4.67
CA ALA A 301 20.40 -11.61 3.64
C ALA A 301 19.00 -11.57 2.98
N PRO A 302 18.52 -10.40 2.54
CA PRO A 302 17.32 -10.30 1.72
C PRO A 302 17.52 -11.03 0.38
N GLU A 303 16.42 -11.27 -0.35
CA GLU A 303 16.49 -11.89 -1.67
C GLU A 303 17.53 -11.16 -2.54
N PRO A 304 18.37 -11.88 -3.32
CA PRO A 304 19.44 -11.27 -4.09
C PRO A 304 19.01 -10.09 -4.97
N ALA A 305 17.87 -10.19 -5.64
CA ALA A 305 17.30 -9.11 -6.45
C ALA A 305 17.05 -7.82 -5.66
N VAL A 306 16.56 -7.96 -4.42
CA VAL A 306 16.28 -6.84 -3.51
C VAL A 306 17.58 -6.19 -3.05
N ALA A 307 18.58 -6.99 -2.68
CA ALA A 307 19.91 -6.48 -2.31
C ALA A 307 20.59 -5.75 -3.48
N ILE A 308 20.57 -6.34 -4.68
CA ILE A 308 21.09 -5.72 -5.90
C ILE A 308 20.41 -4.38 -6.16
N GLY A 309 19.07 -4.37 -6.06
CA GLY A 309 18.26 -3.17 -6.26
C GLY A 309 18.59 -2.06 -5.26
N ALA A 310 18.64 -2.41 -3.96
CA ALA A 310 18.95 -1.46 -2.89
C ALA A 310 20.37 -0.88 -3.02
N LEU A 311 21.37 -1.67 -3.44
CA LEU A 311 22.72 -1.17 -3.68
C LEU A 311 22.77 -0.17 -4.85
N ALA A 312 22.04 -0.45 -5.94
CA ALA A 312 21.96 0.45 -7.08
C ALA A 312 21.22 1.75 -6.73
N ASP A 313 20.09 1.66 -6.02
CA ASP A 313 19.31 2.83 -5.59
C ASP A 313 20.04 3.70 -4.57
N ALA A 314 20.85 3.09 -3.69
CA ALA A 314 21.67 3.82 -2.74
C ALA A 314 22.64 4.79 -3.46
N MET A 315 23.19 4.37 -4.61
CA MET A 315 24.11 5.18 -5.40
C MET A 315 23.40 6.24 -6.27
N ASP A 316 22.09 6.16 -6.46
CA ASP A 316 21.31 7.16 -7.23
C ASP A 316 20.96 8.41 -6.41
N THR A 317 21.97 8.94 -5.72
CA THR A 317 21.87 10.18 -4.93
C THR A 317 22.28 11.40 -5.76
N GLU A 318 21.62 12.53 -5.49
CA GLU A 318 21.93 13.83 -6.09
C GLU A 318 23.29 14.38 -5.62
N SER A 319 23.74 14.00 -4.42
CA SER A 319 25.01 14.47 -3.86
C SER A 319 26.20 13.75 -4.51
N HIS A 320 26.92 14.46 -5.39
CA HIS A 320 28.10 13.92 -6.07
C HIS A 320 29.17 13.36 -5.10
N PRO A 321 29.57 14.05 -4.02
CA PRO A 321 30.57 13.51 -3.08
C PRO A 321 30.10 12.22 -2.39
N VAL A 322 28.81 12.15 -2.03
CA VAL A 322 28.24 10.95 -1.43
C VAL A 322 28.21 9.82 -2.45
N ARG A 323 27.68 10.07 -3.66
CA ARG A 323 27.66 9.07 -4.74
C ARG A 323 29.05 8.50 -5.02
N ALA A 324 30.06 9.35 -5.16
CA ALA A 324 31.44 8.93 -5.41
C ALA A 324 31.98 8.01 -4.31
N ALA A 325 31.68 8.33 -3.03
CA ALA A 325 32.03 7.48 -1.90
C ALA A 325 31.35 6.11 -1.94
N LEU A 326 30.07 6.05 -2.33
CA LEU A 326 29.32 4.79 -2.46
C LEU A 326 29.85 3.95 -3.64
N GLU A 327 30.08 4.57 -4.80
CA GLU A 327 30.66 3.96 -6.01
C GLU A 327 32.03 3.32 -5.71
N ASP A 328 32.91 4.06 -5.03
CA ASP A 328 34.24 3.56 -4.67
C ASP A 328 34.19 2.38 -3.69
N GLU A 329 33.23 2.38 -2.77
CA GLU A 329 33.09 1.28 -1.81
C GLU A 329 32.55 0.01 -2.49
N LEU A 330 31.56 0.14 -3.38
CA LEU A 330 31.08 -0.98 -4.19
C LEU A 330 32.21 -1.57 -5.04
N ALA A 331 33.00 -0.74 -5.71
CA ALA A 331 34.13 -1.17 -6.53
C ALA A 331 35.23 -1.85 -5.71
N ALA A 332 35.53 -1.35 -4.51
CA ALA A 332 36.47 -1.98 -3.59
C ALA A 332 35.97 -3.36 -3.12
N TRP A 333 34.67 -3.47 -2.83
CA TRP A 333 34.06 -4.72 -2.39
C TRP A 333 34.06 -5.75 -3.52
N TYR A 334 33.59 -5.40 -4.72
CA TYR A 334 33.55 -6.28 -5.88
C TYR A 334 34.93 -6.87 -6.25
N ARG A 335 36.01 -6.10 -6.10
CA ARG A 335 37.39 -6.59 -6.34
C ARG A 335 37.83 -7.66 -5.34
N THR A 336 37.43 -7.51 -4.09
CA THR A 336 37.89 -8.36 -2.98
C THR A 336 36.91 -9.49 -2.65
N ALA A 337 35.71 -9.47 -3.23
CA ALA A 337 34.69 -10.49 -3.10
C ALA A 337 35.22 -11.87 -3.56
N GLY A 338 35.38 -12.78 -2.59
CA GLY A 338 35.72 -14.18 -2.86
C GLY A 338 34.51 -15.06 -3.15
N ASP A 339 33.33 -14.69 -2.63
CA ASP A 339 32.08 -15.42 -2.86
C ASP A 339 31.50 -15.10 -4.26
N PRO A 340 31.26 -16.11 -5.13
CA PRO A 340 30.76 -15.89 -6.48
C PRO A 340 29.38 -15.20 -6.51
N SER A 341 28.47 -15.58 -5.61
CA SER A 341 27.12 -15.02 -5.56
C SER A 341 27.16 -13.54 -5.22
N ALA A 342 27.87 -13.18 -4.16
CA ALA A 342 27.98 -11.80 -3.72
C ALA A 342 28.78 -10.93 -4.71
N LYS A 343 29.75 -11.52 -5.43
CA LYS A 343 30.42 -10.86 -6.56
C LYS A 343 29.46 -10.59 -7.73
N LEU A 344 28.60 -11.55 -8.07
CA LEU A 344 27.55 -11.36 -9.07
C LEU A 344 26.57 -10.27 -8.64
N MET A 345 26.12 -10.28 -7.38
CA MET A 345 25.18 -9.29 -6.86
C MET A 345 25.74 -7.86 -6.94
N THR A 346 26.97 -7.65 -6.46
CA THR A 346 27.63 -6.33 -6.57
C THR A 346 27.94 -5.95 -8.01
N GLY A 347 28.26 -6.92 -8.87
CA GLY A 347 28.44 -6.73 -10.31
C GLY A 347 27.19 -6.24 -11.03
N LEU A 348 26.04 -6.87 -10.75
CA LEU A 348 24.74 -6.46 -11.27
C LEU A 348 24.30 -5.10 -10.72
N ALA A 349 24.54 -4.83 -9.43
CA ALA A 349 24.24 -3.53 -8.83
C ALA A 349 25.06 -2.40 -9.48
N GLY A 350 26.35 -2.65 -9.74
CA GLY A 350 27.21 -1.74 -10.48
C GLY A 350 26.74 -1.52 -11.92
N SER A 351 26.24 -2.56 -12.59
CA SER A 351 25.71 -2.45 -13.96
C SER A 351 24.43 -1.63 -14.02
N LEU A 352 23.53 -1.82 -13.06
CA LEU A 352 22.31 -1.01 -12.90
C LEU A 352 22.65 0.46 -12.66
N HIS A 353 23.59 0.73 -11.77
CA HIS A 353 24.04 2.09 -11.51
C HIS A 353 24.68 2.73 -12.75
N ALA A 354 25.56 1.99 -13.43
CA ALA A 354 26.23 2.47 -14.65
C ALA A 354 25.22 2.87 -15.74
N MET A 355 24.16 2.08 -15.92
CA MET A 355 23.06 2.39 -16.85
C MET A 355 22.36 3.71 -16.51
N ARG A 356 22.30 4.11 -15.23
CA ARG A 356 21.58 5.32 -14.75
C ARG A 356 22.42 6.57 -14.64
N LEU A 357 23.73 6.47 -14.83
CA LEU A 357 24.60 7.63 -14.77
C LEU A 357 24.14 8.72 -15.74
N SER A 358 23.48 8.38 -16.85
CA SER A 358 22.85 9.36 -17.75
C SER A 358 23.84 10.45 -18.22
N GLY A 359 25.09 10.05 -18.48
CA GLY A 359 26.18 10.96 -18.83
C GLY A 359 26.92 11.60 -17.63
N ARG A 360 26.47 11.38 -16.39
CA ARG A 360 27.22 11.75 -15.18
C ARG A 360 28.53 10.93 -15.13
N PRO A 361 29.69 11.54 -14.84
CA PRO A 361 30.92 10.78 -14.65
C PRO A 361 30.82 9.94 -13.37
N ALA A 362 31.28 8.69 -13.45
CA ALA A 362 31.56 7.84 -12.29
C ALA A 362 33.01 8.03 -11.83
N THR A 363 33.35 7.51 -10.65
CA THR A 363 34.74 7.49 -10.19
C THR A 363 35.63 6.61 -11.07
N ALA A 364 36.94 6.85 -11.01
CA ALA A 364 37.94 6.03 -11.71
C ALA A 364 37.94 4.58 -11.20
N ALA A 365 37.76 4.37 -9.90
CA ALA A 365 37.70 3.04 -9.30
C ALA A 365 36.47 2.26 -9.80
N PHE A 366 35.30 2.92 -9.86
CA PHE A 366 34.09 2.31 -10.40
C PHE A 366 34.22 1.99 -11.90
N THR A 367 34.75 2.93 -12.68
CA THR A 367 34.94 2.76 -14.14
C THR A 367 35.88 1.60 -14.47
N ALA A 368 36.93 1.39 -13.67
CA ALA A 368 37.89 0.30 -13.86
C ALA A 368 37.25 -1.10 -13.78
N GLU A 369 36.13 -1.24 -13.07
CA GLU A 369 35.46 -2.54 -12.92
C GLU A 369 34.65 -2.98 -14.14
N ARG A 370 34.36 -2.07 -15.07
CA ARG A 370 33.63 -2.37 -16.32
C ARG A 370 32.36 -3.19 -16.07
N PHE A 371 31.59 -2.81 -15.05
CA PHE A 371 30.44 -3.58 -14.56
C PHE A 371 29.48 -3.98 -15.68
N ALA A 372 28.98 -3.02 -16.45
CA ALA A 372 28.00 -3.25 -17.52
C ALA A 372 28.49 -4.20 -18.63
N GLU A 373 29.81 -4.32 -18.81
CA GLU A 373 30.40 -5.24 -19.79
C GLU A 373 30.58 -6.65 -19.24
N ARG A 374 30.86 -6.76 -17.93
CA ARG A 374 31.10 -8.04 -17.24
C ARG A 374 29.82 -8.69 -16.74
N HIS A 375 28.79 -7.88 -16.44
CA HIS A 375 27.53 -8.31 -15.83
C HIS A 375 26.36 -7.75 -16.64
N SER A 376 25.91 -8.52 -17.62
CA SER A 376 24.81 -8.10 -18.48
C SER A 376 23.49 -8.03 -17.72
N LEU A 377 22.78 -6.92 -17.88
CA LEU A 377 21.40 -6.79 -17.44
C LEU A 377 20.48 -7.42 -18.50
N ALA A 378 19.47 -8.16 -18.04
CA ALA A 378 18.47 -8.74 -18.94
C ALA A 378 17.72 -7.62 -19.68
N ALA A 379 17.54 -7.78 -21.00
CA ALA A 379 16.73 -6.86 -21.78
C ALA A 379 15.28 -6.91 -21.29
N LEU A 380 14.65 -5.73 -21.21
CA LEU A 380 13.25 -5.64 -20.80
C LEU A 380 12.34 -6.08 -21.96
N PRO A 381 11.23 -6.78 -21.65
CA PRO A 381 10.23 -7.09 -22.64
C PRO A 381 9.71 -5.82 -23.32
N ALA A 382 9.81 -5.73 -24.64
CA ALA A 382 9.27 -4.59 -25.38
C ALA A 382 7.74 -4.57 -25.30
N LEU A 383 7.14 -3.39 -25.12
CA LEU A 383 5.69 -3.20 -25.15
C LEU A 383 5.22 -2.95 -26.59
N THR A 384 5.38 -3.97 -27.43
CA THR A 384 5.01 -3.92 -28.85
C THR A 384 3.50 -3.97 -29.04
N GLY A 385 3.03 -3.55 -30.22
CA GLY A 385 1.62 -3.63 -30.59
C GLY A 385 1.02 -5.04 -30.47
N GLN A 386 1.79 -6.10 -30.72
CA GLN A 386 1.33 -7.49 -30.56
C GLN A 386 1.05 -7.88 -29.10
N ARG A 387 1.79 -7.30 -28.14
CA ARG A 387 1.58 -7.55 -26.71
C ARG A 387 0.50 -6.67 -26.11
N LEU A 388 0.32 -5.47 -26.67
CA LEU A 388 -0.60 -4.47 -26.15
C LEU A 388 -1.98 -4.48 -26.82
N PHE A 389 -2.11 -5.00 -28.04
CA PHE A 389 -3.35 -4.94 -28.81
C PHE A 389 -3.78 -6.32 -29.29
N GLN A 390 -5.06 -6.61 -29.10
CA GLN A 390 -5.75 -7.75 -29.71
C GLN A 390 -6.66 -7.19 -30.81
N ASN A 391 -6.38 -7.52 -32.08
CA ASN A 391 -7.15 -7.04 -33.24
C ASN A 391 -7.34 -5.50 -33.28
N GLY A 392 -6.30 -4.74 -32.93
CA GLY A 392 -6.37 -3.27 -32.89
C GLY A 392 -7.02 -2.69 -31.62
N ILE A 393 -7.41 -3.53 -30.66
CA ILE A 393 -7.99 -3.09 -29.38
C ILE A 393 -6.98 -3.30 -28.25
N ASN A 394 -6.62 -2.23 -27.55
CA ASN A 394 -5.90 -2.29 -26.28
C ASN A 394 -6.91 -2.30 -25.14
N VAL A 395 -6.94 -3.39 -24.38
CA VAL A 395 -7.86 -3.56 -23.23
C VAL A 395 -7.11 -3.24 -21.95
N GLN A 396 -7.68 -2.36 -21.14
CA GLN A 396 -7.14 -1.96 -19.85
C GLN A 396 -8.15 -2.22 -18.73
N ARG A 397 -7.67 -2.73 -17.61
CA ARG A 397 -8.44 -2.92 -16.40
C ARG A 397 -8.05 -1.87 -15.37
N MET A 398 -9.00 -1.04 -14.92
CA MET A 398 -8.72 0.08 -14.02
C MET A 398 -9.56 0.00 -12.75
N THR A 399 -8.90 -0.11 -11.59
CA THR A 399 -9.57 -0.25 -10.30
C THR A 399 -9.67 1.09 -9.59
N PHE A 400 -10.86 1.43 -9.10
CA PHE A 400 -11.13 2.59 -8.25
C PHE A 400 -11.86 2.13 -6.99
N TYR A 401 -11.49 2.66 -5.84
CA TYR A 401 -12.00 2.21 -4.55
C TYR A 401 -13.01 3.18 -3.94
N ASP A 402 -13.85 2.68 -3.02
CA ASP A 402 -14.93 3.46 -2.41
C ASP A 402 -14.50 4.27 -1.18
N ASP A 403 -13.38 4.98 -1.31
CA ASP A 403 -12.91 5.97 -0.36
C ASP A 403 -13.00 7.39 -0.97
N PRO A 404 -12.82 8.46 -0.18
CA PRO A 404 -12.88 9.82 -0.71
C PRO A 404 -11.95 10.09 -1.90
N ASP A 405 -10.73 9.53 -1.91
CA ASP A 405 -9.75 9.70 -2.98
C ASP A 405 -10.10 8.88 -4.22
N GLY A 406 -10.50 7.62 -4.07
CA GLY A 406 -10.95 6.74 -5.13
C GLY A 406 -12.19 7.30 -5.85
N ARG A 407 -13.18 7.81 -5.08
CA ARG A 407 -14.32 8.53 -5.67
C ARG A 407 -13.91 9.81 -6.40
N ALA A 408 -12.93 10.56 -5.87
CA ALA A 408 -12.42 11.76 -6.53
C ALA A 408 -11.67 11.44 -7.83
N SER A 409 -10.79 10.43 -7.79
CA SER A 409 -10.05 9.89 -8.92
C SER A 409 -10.98 9.36 -10.01
N PHE A 410 -12.05 8.63 -9.65
CA PHE A 410 -13.05 8.18 -10.62
C PHE A 410 -13.77 9.35 -11.31
N ARG A 411 -14.16 10.39 -10.54
CA ARG A 411 -14.73 11.61 -11.13
C ARG A 411 -13.73 12.32 -12.06
N GLY A 412 -12.44 12.35 -11.69
CA GLY A 412 -11.35 12.87 -12.51
C GLY A 412 -11.24 12.13 -13.84
N PHE A 413 -11.18 10.80 -13.77
CA PHE A 413 -11.18 9.90 -14.90
C PHE A 413 -12.35 10.16 -15.87
N LEU A 414 -13.59 10.23 -15.37
CA LEU A 414 -14.77 10.52 -16.21
C LEU A 414 -14.67 11.87 -16.92
N ARG A 415 -14.24 12.92 -16.22
CA ARG A 415 -14.08 14.26 -16.80
C ARG A 415 -13.01 14.27 -17.89
N GLN A 416 -11.85 13.67 -17.61
CA GLN A 416 -10.72 13.60 -18.54
C GLN A 416 -11.11 12.87 -19.82
N HIS A 417 -11.70 11.67 -19.72
CA HIS A 417 -12.05 10.86 -20.89
C HIS A 417 -13.18 11.47 -21.71
N ARG A 418 -14.17 12.09 -21.07
CA ARG A 418 -15.20 12.87 -21.78
C ARG A 418 -14.59 14.04 -22.56
N ALA A 419 -13.64 14.77 -21.97
CA ALA A 419 -12.95 15.87 -22.65
C ALA A 419 -12.10 15.40 -23.84
N MET A 420 -11.61 14.16 -23.81
CA MET A 420 -10.90 13.52 -24.93
C MET A 420 -11.84 12.95 -26.01
N GLY A 421 -13.16 13.09 -25.86
CA GLY A 421 -14.15 12.60 -26.81
C GLY A 421 -14.41 11.08 -26.74
N TRP A 422 -14.10 10.45 -25.61
CA TRP A 422 -14.33 9.02 -25.42
C TRP A 422 -15.81 8.73 -25.14
N ALA A 423 -16.28 7.59 -25.63
CA ALA A 423 -17.61 7.08 -25.29
C ALA A 423 -17.55 6.42 -23.91
N LEU A 424 -18.48 6.78 -23.02
CA LEU A 424 -18.56 6.26 -21.65
C LEU A 424 -19.88 5.48 -21.51
N HIS A 425 -19.78 4.17 -21.33
CA HIS A 425 -20.90 3.25 -21.21
C HIS A 425 -21.03 2.76 -19.77
N ASN A 426 -22.09 3.20 -19.10
CA ASN A 426 -22.44 2.71 -17.77
C ASN A 426 -23.07 1.31 -17.90
N ASN A 427 -22.49 0.33 -17.23
CA ASN A 427 -23.05 -1.00 -17.07
C ASN A 427 -23.45 -1.20 -15.61
N ALA A 428 -24.20 -2.27 -15.32
CA ALA A 428 -24.51 -2.63 -13.94
C ALA A 428 -23.21 -3.05 -13.22
N GLY A 429 -22.70 -2.21 -12.33
CA GLY A 429 -21.53 -2.50 -11.50
C GLY A 429 -20.17 -1.99 -12.01
N PHE A 430 -20.08 -1.54 -13.27
CA PHE A 430 -18.81 -1.12 -13.87
C PHE A 430 -19.02 -0.14 -15.04
N LEU A 431 -17.95 0.52 -15.47
CA LEU A 431 -17.94 1.42 -16.61
C LEU A 431 -17.03 0.89 -17.73
N VAL A 432 -17.47 1.02 -18.98
CA VAL A 432 -16.61 0.85 -20.15
C VAL A 432 -16.36 2.19 -20.81
N ALA A 433 -15.11 2.62 -20.90
CA ALA A 433 -14.69 3.80 -21.65
C ALA A 433 -13.99 3.37 -22.95
N VAL A 434 -14.46 3.89 -24.09
CA VAL A 434 -13.95 3.54 -25.42
C VAL A 434 -13.40 4.78 -26.11
N SER A 435 -12.13 4.71 -26.53
CA SER A 435 -11.49 5.82 -27.23
C SER A 435 -12.03 5.98 -28.67
N PRO A 436 -11.94 7.19 -29.24
CA PRO A 436 -12.01 7.35 -30.69
C PRO A 436 -10.98 6.46 -31.38
N GLU A 437 -11.33 5.96 -32.56
CA GLU A 437 -10.40 5.18 -33.37
C GLU A 437 -9.32 6.08 -33.97
N ARG A 438 -8.06 5.64 -33.87
CA ARG A 438 -6.93 6.30 -34.53
C ARG A 438 -6.06 5.26 -35.21
N ARG A 439 -5.95 5.36 -36.55
CA ARG A 439 -5.15 4.45 -37.38
C ARG A 439 -5.48 2.96 -37.14
N GLY A 440 -6.78 2.63 -37.07
CA GLY A 440 -7.25 1.26 -36.82
C GLY A 440 -7.03 0.76 -35.38
N ARG A 441 -6.74 1.66 -34.44
CA ARG A 441 -6.53 1.32 -33.02
C ARG A 441 -7.54 2.00 -32.13
N ARG A 442 -7.96 1.28 -31.09
CA ARG A 442 -8.82 1.79 -30.00
C ARG A 442 -8.29 1.33 -28.65
N ILE A 443 -8.59 2.10 -27.61
CA ILE A 443 -8.44 1.69 -26.22
C ILE A 443 -9.82 1.44 -25.65
N VAL A 444 -9.95 0.34 -24.90
CA VAL A 444 -11.13 -0.01 -24.10
C VAL A 444 -10.69 -0.13 -22.65
N ILE A 445 -11.17 0.78 -21.80
CA ILE A 445 -10.92 0.75 -20.35
C ILE A 445 -12.15 0.19 -19.67
N VAL A 446 -11.99 -0.91 -18.94
CA VAL A 446 -13.01 -1.48 -18.06
C VAL A 446 -12.69 -1.05 -16.63
N ALA A 447 -13.46 -0.09 -16.14
CA ALA A 447 -13.23 0.59 -14.87
C ALA A 447 -14.25 0.20 -13.80
N ASP A 448 -13.77 0.06 -12.57
CA ASP A 448 -14.66 -0.09 -11.41
C ASP A 448 -15.43 1.21 -11.14
N VAL A 449 -16.68 1.05 -10.72
CA VAL A 449 -17.48 2.14 -10.19
C VAL A 449 -17.39 2.08 -8.66
N PRO A 450 -16.85 3.12 -7.99
CA PRO A 450 -16.82 3.17 -6.52
C PRO A 450 -18.21 2.92 -5.91
N GLY A 451 -18.28 2.02 -4.94
CA GLY A 451 -19.51 1.60 -4.24
C GLY A 451 -20.09 0.26 -4.71
N GLU A 452 -19.66 -0.28 -5.85
CA GLU A 452 -20.17 -1.56 -6.39
C GLU A 452 -19.43 -2.80 -5.86
N GLY A 453 -18.26 -2.60 -5.26
CA GLY A 453 -17.45 -3.63 -4.61
C GLY A 453 -17.12 -4.84 -5.49
N ASP A 454 -16.99 -6.00 -4.86
CA ASP A 454 -16.61 -7.25 -5.55
C ASP A 454 -17.64 -7.71 -6.58
N ARG A 455 -18.91 -7.38 -6.38
CA ARG A 455 -19.98 -7.71 -7.33
C ARG A 455 -19.77 -6.96 -8.66
N GLY A 456 -19.46 -5.67 -8.61
CA GLY A 456 -19.16 -4.88 -9.81
C GLY A 456 -17.93 -5.39 -10.54
N ARG A 457 -16.90 -5.75 -9.77
CA ARG A 457 -15.65 -6.32 -10.28
C ARG A 457 -15.83 -7.68 -10.97
N ALA A 458 -16.64 -8.56 -10.39
CA ALA A 458 -17.01 -9.82 -11.00
C ALA A 458 -17.80 -9.61 -12.31
N ALA A 459 -18.76 -8.68 -12.32
CA ALA A 459 -19.54 -8.34 -13.51
C ALA A 459 -18.66 -7.80 -14.67
N ALA A 460 -17.61 -7.04 -14.35
CA ALA A 460 -16.63 -6.56 -15.33
C ALA A 460 -15.87 -7.71 -16.00
N TRP A 461 -15.43 -8.72 -15.23
CA TRP A 461 -14.75 -9.90 -15.77
C TRP A 461 -15.67 -10.80 -16.59
N GLU A 462 -16.91 -11.00 -16.14
CA GLU A 462 -17.92 -11.72 -16.92
C GLU A 462 -18.20 -11.03 -18.26
N TRP A 463 -18.23 -9.69 -18.28
CA TRP A 463 -18.35 -8.94 -19.53
C TRP A 463 -17.13 -9.11 -20.43
N LEU A 464 -15.91 -8.96 -19.90
CA LEU A 464 -14.66 -9.17 -20.66
C LEU A 464 -14.62 -10.57 -21.30
N ALA A 465 -15.00 -11.61 -20.54
CA ALA A 465 -15.03 -12.98 -21.02
C ALA A 465 -16.05 -13.19 -22.15
N ARG A 466 -17.25 -12.60 -22.04
CA ARG A 466 -18.28 -12.66 -23.10
C ARG A 466 -17.83 -11.98 -24.39
N GLU A 467 -17.11 -10.87 -24.26
CA GLU A 467 -16.57 -10.13 -25.42
C GLU A 467 -15.28 -10.76 -25.98
N GLY A 468 -14.76 -11.82 -25.36
CA GLY A 468 -13.50 -12.47 -25.77
C GLY A 468 -12.28 -11.56 -25.61
N LEU A 469 -12.35 -10.61 -24.68
CA LEU A 469 -11.32 -9.61 -24.40
C LEU A 469 -10.50 -10.01 -23.18
N SER A 470 -9.21 -9.72 -23.21
CA SER A 470 -8.31 -9.93 -22.07
C SER A 470 -7.47 -8.67 -21.82
N PRO A 471 -7.43 -8.14 -20.58
CA PRO A 471 -6.64 -6.96 -20.27
C PRO A 471 -5.15 -7.19 -20.52
N SER A 472 -4.54 -6.30 -21.30
CA SER A 472 -3.08 -6.25 -21.50
C SER A 472 -2.41 -5.27 -20.52
N ILE A 473 -3.19 -4.33 -19.96
CA ILE A 473 -2.75 -3.35 -18.98
C ILE A 473 -3.67 -3.41 -17.76
N VAL A 474 -3.09 -3.46 -16.56
CA VAL A 474 -3.81 -3.37 -15.28
C VAL A 474 -3.36 -2.11 -14.54
N ILE A 475 -4.31 -1.34 -14.00
CA ILE A 475 -4.06 -0.03 -13.42
C ILE A 475 -4.73 0.05 -12.06
N HIS A 476 -3.93 0.31 -11.02
CA HIS A 476 -4.39 0.58 -9.67
C HIS A 476 -4.57 2.09 -9.44
N ARG A 477 -5.81 2.53 -9.15
CA ARG A 477 -6.13 3.92 -8.76
C ARG A 477 -6.73 3.95 -7.36
N GLY A 478 -5.88 3.71 -6.37
CA GLY A 478 -6.25 3.77 -4.96
C GLY A 478 -5.03 3.96 -4.05
N HIS A 479 -5.30 3.90 -2.75
CA HIS A 479 -4.28 3.85 -1.72
C HIS A 479 -3.58 2.48 -1.67
N SER A 480 -2.38 2.44 -1.08
CA SER A 480 -1.56 1.21 -0.96
C SER A 480 -2.26 0.03 -0.28
N TYR A 481 -3.22 0.29 0.62
CA TYR A 481 -3.98 -0.77 1.29
C TYR A 481 -4.98 -1.49 0.41
N HIS A 482 -5.33 -0.90 -0.72
CA HIS A 482 -6.27 -1.50 -1.66
C HIS A 482 -5.58 -2.44 -2.67
N GLU A 483 -4.25 -2.47 -2.70
CA GLU A 483 -3.46 -3.14 -3.73
C GLU A 483 -3.76 -4.64 -3.86
N ASP A 484 -4.07 -5.34 -2.76
CA ASP A 484 -4.40 -6.77 -2.80
C ASP A 484 -5.66 -7.06 -3.62
N GLY A 485 -6.64 -6.16 -3.61
CA GLY A 485 -7.81 -6.25 -4.48
C GLY A 485 -7.40 -6.19 -5.97
N THR A 486 -6.53 -5.25 -6.34
CA THR A 486 -6.05 -5.13 -7.73
C THR A 486 -5.12 -6.26 -8.14
N MET A 487 -4.41 -6.86 -7.18
CA MET A 487 -3.48 -7.97 -7.45
C MET A 487 -4.19 -9.18 -8.08
N SER A 488 -5.48 -9.38 -7.77
CA SER A 488 -6.31 -10.42 -8.39
C SER A 488 -6.69 -10.15 -9.85
N GLU A 489 -6.49 -8.91 -10.33
CA GLU A 489 -6.79 -8.50 -11.70
C GLU A 489 -5.63 -8.78 -12.68
N ILE A 490 -4.46 -9.17 -12.16
CA ILE A 490 -3.24 -9.41 -12.94
C ILE A 490 -3.24 -10.86 -13.44
N ALA A 491 -3.20 -11.01 -14.77
CA ALA A 491 -3.15 -12.31 -15.44
C ALA A 491 -1.76 -12.58 -16.04
N PRO A 492 -1.39 -13.84 -16.35
CA PRO A 492 -0.09 -14.16 -16.93
C PRO A 492 0.23 -13.41 -18.24
N ALA A 493 -0.80 -13.06 -19.02
CA ALA A 493 -0.68 -12.31 -20.27
C ALA A 493 -0.58 -10.79 -20.09
N THR A 494 -0.74 -10.26 -18.87
CA THR A 494 -0.64 -8.82 -18.60
C THR A 494 0.73 -8.30 -18.99
N ALA A 495 0.77 -7.34 -19.91
CA ALA A 495 2.01 -6.77 -20.44
C ALA A 495 2.53 -5.62 -19.58
N LEU A 496 1.62 -4.87 -18.94
CA LEU A 496 1.97 -3.72 -18.10
C LEU A 496 1.05 -3.64 -16.89
N VAL A 497 1.63 -3.37 -15.73
CA VAL A 497 0.91 -3.00 -14.51
C VAL A 497 1.33 -1.61 -14.06
N PHE A 498 0.35 -0.75 -13.74
CA PHE A 498 0.61 0.56 -13.15
C PHE A 498 0.07 0.62 -11.71
N TRP A 499 0.98 0.67 -10.74
CA TRP A 499 0.68 0.91 -9.34
C TRP A 499 0.72 2.41 -9.04
N GLY A 500 -0.43 3.08 -9.16
CA GLY A 500 -0.58 4.52 -8.89
C GLY A 500 -0.70 4.88 -7.40
N SER A 501 -0.66 3.90 -6.51
CA SER A 501 -0.63 4.03 -5.05
C SER A 501 0.75 4.45 -4.57
N CYS A 502 0.81 5.01 -3.35
CA CYS A 502 2.07 5.20 -2.63
C CYS A 502 2.80 3.87 -2.43
N GLY A 503 4.12 3.81 -2.63
CA GLY A 503 4.90 2.60 -2.33
C GLY A 503 4.65 1.42 -3.28
N GLY A 504 3.92 1.57 -4.39
CA GLY A 504 3.57 0.46 -5.29
C GLY A 504 4.73 -0.40 -5.81
N HIS A 505 5.98 0.09 -5.73
CA HIS A 505 7.19 -0.69 -6.05
C HIS A 505 7.32 -1.97 -5.19
N THR A 506 6.76 -2.00 -3.98
CA THR A 506 6.78 -3.18 -3.10
C THR A 506 6.00 -4.36 -3.68
N ARG A 507 5.04 -4.08 -4.59
CA ARG A 507 4.22 -5.09 -5.27
C ARG A 507 4.86 -5.70 -6.51
N LEU A 508 6.05 -5.26 -6.87
CA LEU A 508 6.78 -5.74 -8.04
C LEU A 508 6.93 -7.27 -8.04
N ARG A 509 7.36 -7.87 -6.92
CA ARG A 509 7.59 -9.31 -6.87
C ARG A 509 6.29 -10.09 -7.07
N ALA A 510 5.26 -9.77 -6.30
CA ALA A 510 3.94 -10.39 -6.41
C ALA A 510 3.32 -10.22 -7.81
N THR A 511 3.62 -9.10 -8.48
CA THR A 511 3.25 -8.87 -9.88
C THR A 511 3.98 -9.82 -10.82
N LEU A 512 5.31 -9.94 -10.71
CA LEU A 512 6.14 -10.76 -11.61
C LEU A 512 6.02 -12.27 -11.35
N ASP A 513 5.55 -12.68 -10.18
CA ASP A 513 5.21 -14.08 -9.93
C ASP A 513 3.89 -14.48 -10.61
N ARG A 514 2.96 -13.53 -10.79
CA ARG A 514 1.73 -13.73 -11.58
C ARG A 514 1.94 -13.54 -13.08
N ALA A 515 2.72 -12.54 -13.47
CA ALA A 515 2.98 -12.14 -14.85
C ALA A 515 4.49 -11.90 -15.06
N PRO A 516 5.29 -12.95 -15.32
CA PRO A 516 6.76 -12.87 -15.42
C PRO A 516 7.28 -11.88 -16.46
N ASP A 517 6.51 -11.60 -17.51
CA ASP A 517 6.87 -10.69 -18.59
C ASP A 517 6.23 -9.30 -18.47
N ALA A 518 5.47 -9.05 -17.41
CA ALA A 518 4.88 -7.73 -17.17
C ALA A 518 5.98 -6.69 -16.90
N LEU A 519 5.81 -5.51 -17.48
CA LEU A 519 6.49 -4.32 -17.01
C LEU A 519 5.68 -3.70 -15.86
N VAL A 520 6.36 -3.12 -14.88
CA VAL A 520 5.72 -2.53 -13.70
C VAL A 520 6.13 -1.07 -13.61
N LEU A 521 5.16 -0.19 -13.77
CA LEU A 521 5.29 1.23 -13.47
C LEU A 521 4.74 1.43 -12.07
N ALA A 522 5.53 2.01 -11.17
CA ALA A 522 5.10 2.16 -9.79
C ALA A 522 5.69 3.43 -9.15
N THR A 523 5.08 3.84 -8.04
CA THR A 523 5.67 4.87 -7.19
C THR A 523 6.58 4.24 -6.13
N GLN A 524 7.71 4.90 -5.84
CA GLN A 524 8.57 4.53 -4.72
C GLN A 524 8.02 5.05 -3.40
N ASN A 525 7.66 6.33 -3.38
CA ASN A 525 7.22 7.03 -2.18
C ASN A 525 5.76 7.48 -2.36
N ILE A 526 5.53 8.65 -2.95
CA ILE A 526 4.20 9.28 -2.94
C ILE A 526 3.50 9.09 -4.28
N GLY A 527 2.34 8.43 -4.25
CA GLY A 527 1.35 8.46 -5.33
C GLY A 527 0.49 9.71 -5.24
N VAL A 528 0.27 10.36 -6.39
CA VAL A 528 -0.55 11.57 -6.48
C VAL A 528 -1.53 11.41 -7.64
N SER A 529 -2.82 11.57 -7.36
CA SER A 529 -3.89 11.42 -8.35
C SER A 529 -3.66 12.29 -9.60
N THR A 530 -3.25 13.55 -9.44
CA THR A 530 -2.96 14.44 -10.59
C THR A 530 -1.78 13.97 -11.45
N VAL A 531 -0.73 13.42 -10.83
CA VAL A 531 0.42 12.86 -11.56
C VAL A 531 0.03 11.56 -12.26
N ASN A 532 -0.72 10.69 -11.58
CA ASN A 532 -1.28 9.45 -12.15
C ASN A 532 -2.12 9.74 -13.39
N GLU A 533 -3.06 10.69 -13.31
CA GLU A 533 -3.94 11.10 -14.40
C GLU A 533 -3.17 11.62 -15.61
N ALA A 534 -2.19 12.49 -15.36
CA ALA A 534 -1.36 13.04 -16.42
C ALA A 534 -0.52 11.96 -17.11
N LEU A 535 0.09 11.06 -16.34
CA LEU A 535 0.93 9.99 -16.87
C LEU A 535 0.11 8.98 -17.69
N LEU A 536 -1.06 8.58 -17.18
CA LEU A 536 -1.99 7.72 -17.91
C LEU A 536 -2.46 8.36 -19.22
N GLY A 537 -2.85 9.63 -19.19
CA GLY A 537 -3.25 10.34 -20.40
C GLY A 537 -2.12 10.46 -21.44
N ILE A 538 -0.86 10.57 -21.02
CA ILE A 538 0.29 10.50 -21.92
C ILE A 538 0.41 9.11 -22.54
N MET A 539 0.32 8.06 -21.72
CA MET A 539 0.43 6.68 -22.18
C MET A 539 -0.69 6.30 -23.16
N GLU A 540 -1.94 6.68 -22.85
CA GLU A 540 -3.10 6.47 -23.71
C GLU A 540 -2.94 7.15 -25.08
N GLU A 541 -2.47 8.41 -25.10
CA GLU A 541 -2.23 9.14 -26.36
C GLU A 541 -1.11 8.48 -27.20
N ARG A 542 -0.04 8.01 -26.53
CA ARG A 542 1.06 7.27 -27.17
C ARG A 542 0.60 5.92 -27.71
N LEU A 543 -0.20 5.18 -26.95
CA LEU A 543 -0.81 3.92 -27.41
C LEU A 543 -1.65 4.14 -28.68
N LEU A 544 -2.48 5.18 -28.73
CA LEU A 544 -3.30 5.47 -29.90
C LEU A 544 -2.48 5.96 -31.10
N THR A 545 -1.41 6.73 -30.87
CA THR A 545 -0.61 7.37 -31.93
C THR A 545 0.47 6.45 -32.48
N ASP A 546 1.15 5.73 -31.60
CA ASP A 546 2.35 4.95 -31.88
C ASP A 546 2.04 3.45 -31.88
N GLY A 547 1.05 2.98 -31.10
CA GLY A 547 0.70 1.55 -30.96
C GLY A 547 1.68 0.76 -30.13
N THR A 548 2.55 1.46 -29.41
CA THR A 548 3.62 0.94 -28.56
C THR A 548 3.82 1.93 -27.41
N LEU A 549 4.53 1.50 -26.37
CA LEU A 549 4.99 2.40 -25.33
C LEU A 549 6.52 2.43 -25.33
N ASP A 550 7.07 3.59 -25.68
CA ASP A 550 8.49 3.92 -25.53
C ASP A 550 8.66 4.77 -24.26
N TRP A 551 9.39 4.24 -23.28
CA TRP A 551 9.54 4.89 -21.98
C TRP A 551 10.29 6.22 -22.04
N ASN A 552 11.23 6.39 -22.97
CA ASN A 552 11.90 7.67 -23.17
C ASN A 552 10.91 8.71 -23.70
N ALA A 553 10.12 8.37 -24.72
CA ALA A 553 9.10 9.26 -25.26
C ALA A 553 8.04 9.62 -24.21
N VAL A 554 7.55 8.63 -23.44
CA VAL A 554 6.60 8.85 -22.35
C VAL A 554 7.19 9.79 -21.29
N TRP A 555 8.42 9.56 -20.83
CA TRP A 555 9.04 10.41 -19.80
C TRP A 555 9.39 11.81 -20.32
N THR A 556 9.81 11.95 -21.58
CA THR A 556 10.02 13.27 -22.19
C THR A 556 8.73 14.08 -22.21
N ASP A 557 7.59 13.46 -22.54
CA ASP A 557 6.29 14.13 -22.47
C ASP A 557 5.87 14.44 -21.04
N ALA A 558 6.11 13.51 -20.12
CA ALA A 558 5.80 13.66 -18.71
C ALA A 558 6.56 14.85 -18.10
N HIS A 559 7.86 14.98 -18.34
CA HIS A 559 8.65 16.13 -17.88
C HIS A 559 8.17 17.47 -18.45
N ARG A 560 7.60 17.48 -19.67
CA ARG A 560 7.04 18.69 -20.27
C ARG A 560 5.68 19.07 -19.69
N ARG A 561 4.88 18.09 -19.25
CA ARG A 561 3.47 18.29 -18.86
C ARG A 561 3.23 18.24 -17.36
N ILE A 562 4.08 17.55 -16.60
CA ILE A 562 3.94 17.31 -15.18
C ILE A 562 4.99 18.14 -14.45
N HIS A 563 4.55 19.26 -13.87
CA HIS A 563 5.41 20.16 -13.09
C HIS A 563 5.38 19.85 -11.59
N ASP A 564 4.56 18.89 -11.17
CA ASP A 564 4.51 18.44 -9.79
C ASP A 564 5.82 17.72 -9.43
N ARG A 565 6.55 18.24 -8.43
CA ARG A 565 7.82 17.67 -7.97
C ARG A 565 7.70 16.22 -7.51
N ARG A 566 6.51 15.79 -7.09
CA ARG A 566 6.23 14.41 -6.67
C ARG A 566 6.29 13.41 -7.83
N PHE A 567 6.29 13.87 -9.09
CA PHE A 567 6.59 13.01 -10.24
C PHE A 567 7.95 12.30 -10.11
N ALA A 568 8.91 12.90 -9.40
CA ALA A 568 10.20 12.26 -9.12
C ALA A 568 10.08 10.95 -8.31
N SER A 569 8.95 10.71 -7.65
CA SER A 569 8.66 9.44 -6.94
C SER A 569 8.22 8.31 -7.88
N TYR A 570 7.98 8.56 -9.16
CA TYR A 570 7.54 7.55 -10.13
C TYR A 570 8.75 6.91 -10.81
N LYS A 571 8.78 5.58 -10.84
CA LYS A 571 9.80 4.82 -11.55
C LYS A 571 9.19 4.20 -12.80
N ARG A 572 9.77 4.54 -13.95
CA ARG A 572 9.50 3.83 -15.20
C ARG A 572 10.05 2.42 -15.14
N PRO A 573 9.43 1.44 -15.82
CA PRO A 573 9.83 0.04 -15.73
C PRO A 573 11.29 -0.23 -16.14
N ASP A 574 11.84 0.60 -17.01
CA ASP A 574 13.24 0.53 -17.47
C ASP A 574 14.24 1.28 -16.59
N GLN A 575 13.78 1.78 -15.44
CA GLN A 575 14.62 2.38 -14.41
C GLN A 575 14.32 1.86 -13.00
N ASP A 576 13.46 0.86 -12.83
CA ASP A 576 13.22 0.22 -11.52
C ASP A 576 14.33 -0.80 -11.20
N SER A 577 15.08 -0.58 -10.11
CA SER A 577 16.28 -1.39 -9.82
C SER A 577 15.94 -2.82 -9.52
N THR A 578 14.93 -3.01 -8.67
CA THR A 578 14.54 -4.32 -8.18
C THR A 578 13.96 -5.14 -9.33
N ASN A 579 13.24 -4.50 -10.27
CA ASN A 579 12.70 -5.18 -11.45
C ASN A 579 13.82 -5.68 -12.36
N ILE A 580 14.73 -4.79 -12.72
CA ILE A 580 15.82 -5.13 -13.63
C ILE A 580 16.79 -6.11 -12.95
N ALA A 581 17.05 -5.95 -11.64
CA ALA A 581 17.82 -6.88 -10.83
C ALA A 581 17.19 -8.27 -10.78
N LEU A 582 15.88 -8.36 -10.55
CA LEU A 582 15.17 -9.65 -10.48
C LEU A 582 15.24 -10.39 -11.81
N ARG A 583 15.06 -9.67 -12.93
CA ARG A 583 15.17 -10.26 -14.27
C ARG A 583 16.60 -10.71 -14.57
N ALA A 584 17.59 -9.86 -14.31
CA ALA A 584 18.99 -10.19 -14.51
C ALA A 584 19.41 -11.39 -13.65
N TRP A 585 18.98 -11.43 -12.39
CA TRP A 585 19.24 -12.53 -11.47
C TRP A 585 18.66 -13.86 -11.97
N ARG A 586 17.38 -13.86 -12.39
CA ARG A 586 16.72 -15.05 -12.95
C ARG A 586 17.45 -15.58 -14.18
N VAL A 587 17.87 -14.71 -15.11
CA VAL A 587 18.60 -15.13 -16.33
C VAL A 587 19.90 -15.83 -15.98
N GLN A 588 20.67 -15.29 -15.03
CA GLN A 588 21.95 -15.88 -14.62
C GLN A 588 21.80 -17.24 -13.93
N HIS A 589 20.64 -17.53 -13.33
CA HIS A 589 20.35 -18.80 -12.63
C HIS A 589 19.50 -19.79 -13.44
N THR A 590 19.06 -19.42 -14.65
CA THR A 590 18.37 -20.35 -15.58
C THR A 590 19.36 -20.97 -16.58
N LEU A 591 20.63 -20.55 -16.54
CA LEU A 591 21.71 -21.02 -17.40
C LEU A 591 22.59 -22.11 -16.75
N GLU A 592 22.22 -22.54 -15.54
CA GLU A 592 22.72 -23.74 -14.84
C GLU A 592 21.62 -24.81 -14.84
#